data_AF-A0A7J4SNT2-F1
#
_entry.id   AF-A0A7J4SNT2-F1
#
_cell.length_a   1.000
_cell.length_b   1.000
_cell.length_c   1.000
_cell.angle_alpha   90.00
_cell.angle_beta   90.00
_cell.angle_gamma   90.00
#
_symmetry.space_group_name_H-M   'P 1'
#
loop_
_entity.id
_entity.type
_entity.pdbx_description
1 polymer ?
#
loop_
_entity_poly.entity_id
_entity_poly.type
_entity_poly.pdbx_seq_one_letter_code
_entity_poly.pdbx_strand_id
1 'polypeptide(L)'
;MKYSNELGYLSYGFNSFERKIPLTYSLYAKLLLSFIVQYIENLVAYGDPNVTANHSSTLEITTDSYLTPSGDCIVGISSNRSPSIFSNDFIAACQTKNAKITAKLSVGSHEQYIFGRGHPDLTFKSTNSAVIRTSSYVDDRTIMINSDTAAKNLNRNIISLLQNGNKISVRLTVL
;
A
#
# COMPACT_ATOMS: atom_id res chain seq x y z
N MET A 1 52.62 -12.13 -5.72
CA MET A 1 51.17 -12.42 -5.76
C MET A 1 50.48 -11.27 -6.49
N LYS A 2 49.99 -11.52 -7.70
CA LYS A 2 49.23 -10.55 -8.49
C LYS A 2 47.76 -10.62 -8.02
N TYR A 3 47.21 -9.52 -7.54
CA TYR A 3 45.77 -9.38 -7.33
C TYR A 3 45.09 -9.22 -8.70
N SER A 4 44.33 -10.22 -9.11
CA SER A 4 43.44 -10.14 -10.26
C SER A 4 42.21 -9.32 -9.88
N ASN A 5 42.16 -8.06 -10.32
CA ASN A 5 40.93 -7.25 -10.32
C ASN A 5 40.02 -7.75 -11.45
N GLU A 6 39.36 -8.89 -11.25
CA GLU A 6 38.26 -9.27 -12.13
C GLU A 6 37.01 -8.47 -11.74
N LEU A 7 36.72 -7.47 -12.58
CA LEU A 7 35.49 -6.68 -12.52
C LEU A 7 34.32 -7.59 -12.89
N GLY A 8 33.47 -7.92 -11.92
CA GLY A 8 32.20 -8.62 -12.17
C GLY A 8 31.18 -7.68 -12.82
N TYR A 9 30.50 -8.16 -13.87
CA TYR A 9 29.47 -7.42 -14.62
C TYR A 9 28.14 -8.18 -14.57
N LEU A 10 27.02 -7.47 -14.43
CA LEU A 10 25.67 -8.01 -14.63
C LEU A 10 25.11 -7.48 -15.95
N SER A 11 24.78 -8.37 -16.88
CA SER A 11 24.17 -8.01 -18.17
C SER A 11 22.65 -7.87 -18.00
N TYR A 12 22.12 -6.68 -18.32
CA TYR A 12 20.69 -6.46 -18.54
C TYR A 12 20.49 -6.17 -20.02
N GLY A 13 19.87 -7.11 -20.74
CA GLY A 13 19.64 -7.01 -22.17
C GLY A 13 18.46 -6.09 -22.51
N PHE A 14 18.77 -4.90 -23.02
CA PHE A 14 17.92 -4.13 -23.93
C PHE A 14 18.83 -3.45 -24.97
N ASN A 15 18.54 -3.69 -26.25
CA ASN A 15 19.19 -3.22 -27.49
C ASN A 15 20.41 -2.26 -27.40
N SER A 16 21.55 -2.77 -27.87
CA SER A 16 22.67 -2.11 -28.57
C SER A 16 23.06 -0.68 -28.18
N PHE A 17 23.53 -0.50 -26.94
CA PHE A 17 24.63 0.42 -26.62
C PHE A 17 25.28 -0.03 -25.28
N GLU A 18 26.19 -1.01 -25.33
CA GLU A 18 26.90 -1.50 -24.14
C GLU A 18 27.92 -0.46 -23.64
N ARG A 19 27.45 0.56 -22.91
CA ARG A 19 28.33 1.36 -22.05
C ARG A 19 28.58 0.60 -20.76
N LYS A 20 29.83 0.18 -20.55
CA LYS A 20 30.31 -0.39 -19.30
C LYS A 20 30.27 0.67 -18.20
N ILE A 21 29.18 0.71 -17.42
CA ILE A 21 29.06 1.60 -16.26
C ILE A 21 29.79 0.94 -15.08
N PRO A 22 30.66 1.65 -14.33
CA PRO A 22 31.35 1.04 -13.20
C PRO A 22 30.36 0.58 -12.13
N LEU A 23 30.63 -0.56 -11.50
CA LEU A 23 29.73 -1.21 -10.53
C LEU A 23 29.30 -0.28 -9.38
N THR A 24 30.18 0.63 -8.96
CA THR A 24 29.91 1.64 -7.93
C THR A 24 28.85 2.65 -8.36
N TYR A 25 28.82 3.06 -9.63
CA TYR A 25 27.77 3.92 -10.18
C TYR A 25 26.44 3.17 -10.28
N SER A 26 26.47 1.88 -10.63
CA SER A 26 25.26 1.03 -10.64
C SER A 26 24.69 0.87 -9.23
N LEU A 27 25.54 0.65 -8.22
CA LEU A 27 25.12 0.52 -6.83
C LEU A 27 24.58 1.85 -6.29
N TYR A 28 25.27 2.97 -6.55
CA TYR A 28 24.83 4.30 -6.14
C TYR A 28 23.54 4.72 -6.85
N ALA A 29 23.40 4.42 -8.15
CA ALA A 29 22.16 4.64 -8.88
C ALA A 29 21.02 3.76 -8.34
N LYS A 30 21.25 2.48 -8.03
CA LYS A 30 20.24 1.62 -7.38
C LYS A 30 19.85 2.14 -6.00
N LEU A 31 20.82 2.57 -5.18
CA LEU A 31 20.56 3.19 -3.89
C LEU A 31 19.75 4.48 -4.06
N LEU A 32 20.18 5.40 -4.92
CA LEU A 32 19.45 6.65 -5.15
C LEU A 32 18.06 6.41 -5.73
N LEU A 33 17.90 5.50 -6.69
CA LEU A 33 16.60 5.11 -7.24
C LEU A 33 15.68 4.59 -6.14
N SER A 34 16.18 3.80 -5.19
CA SER A 34 15.36 3.36 -4.04
C SER A 34 14.91 4.50 -3.11
N PHE A 35 15.60 5.65 -3.13
CA PHE A 35 15.17 6.84 -2.37
C PHE A 35 14.27 7.79 -3.18
N ILE A 36 14.23 7.66 -4.51
CA ILE A 36 13.53 8.61 -5.40
C ILE A 36 12.27 7.98 -6.02
N VAL A 37 12.29 6.66 -6.29
CA VAL A 37 11.16 5.96 -6.91
C VAL A 37 10.13 5.64 -5.84
N GLN A 38 8.93 6.18 -6.01
CA GLN A 38 7.76 5.87 -5.19
C GLN A 38 6.74 5.14 -6.07
N TYR A 39 6.26 3.99 -5.61
CA TYR A 39 5.13 3.32 -6.26
C TYR A 39 3.85 3.70 -5.54
N ILE A 40 2.81 4.00 -6.31
CA ILE A 40 1.57 4.56 -5.79
C ILE A 40 0.38 3.79 -6.33
N GLU A 41 -0.57 3.49 -5.45
CA GLU A 41 -1.90 3.04 -5.83
C GLU A 41 -2.94 3.98 -5.24
N ASN A 42 -4.01 4.24 -6.00
CA ASN A 42 -5.11 5.08 -5.54
C ASN A 42 -6.43 4.31 -5.64
N LEU A 43 -7.19 4.33 -4.55
CA LEU A 43 -8.55 3.81 -4.47
C LEU A 43 -9.51 4.97 -4.17
N VAL A 44 -10.72 4.86 -4.69
CA VAL A 44 -11.84 5.74 -4.38
C VAL A 44 -13.01 4.87 -3.97
N ALA A 45 -13.55 5.13 -2.79
CA ALA A 45 -14.71 4.46 -2.25
C ALA A 45 -15.68 5.51 -1.67
N TYR A 46 -16.78 5.06 -1.10
CA TYR A 46 -17.81 5.90 -0.53
C TYR A 46 -18.15 5.43 0.88
N GLY A 47 -18.48 6.37 1.74
CA GLY A 47 -19.01 6.04 3.05
C GLY A 47 -20.42 5.43 2.98
N ASP A 48 -20.91 5.02 4.14
CA ASP A 48 -22.23 4.41 4.33
C ASP A 48 -22.74 4.75 5.73
N PRO A 49 -24.06 4.90 5.96
CA PRO A 49 -24.62 5.14 7.29
C PRO A 49 -24.19 4.12 8.37
N ASN A 50 -23.83 2.89 7.98
CA ASN A 50 -23.37 1.85 8.89
C ASN A 50 -21.87 1.90 9.20
N VAL A 51 -21.11 2.89 8.71
CA VAL A 51 -19.69 3.04 9.06
C VAL A 51 -19.56 3.38 10.55
N THR A 52 -19.05 2.44 11.33
CA THR A 52 -18.78 2.62 12.76
C THR A 52 -17.29 2.79 13.07
N ALA A 53 -16.44 2.14 12.28
CA ALA A 53 -14.98 2.15 12.44
C ALA A 53 -14.54 1.86 13.88
N ASN A 54 -15.01 0.77 14.46
CA ASN A 54 -14.72 0.37 15.84
C ASN A 54 -13.73 -0.79 15.94
N HIS A 55 -13.39 -1.44 14.83
CA HIS A 55 -12.49 -2.57 14.88
C HIS A 55 -11.10 -2.16 15.38
N SER A 56 -10.56 -2.99 16.28
CA SER A 56 -9.39 -2.63 17.09
C SER A 56 -8.05 -2.93 16.43
N SER A 57 -8.03 -3.72 15.35
CA SER A 57 -6.80 -4.20 14.71
C SER A 57 -6.81 -4.13 13.18
N THR A 58 -7.91 -3.70 12.57
CA THR A 58 -8.02 -3.63 11.10
C THR A 58 -8.78 -2.40 10.65
N LEU A 59 -8.56 -2.01 9.39
CA LEU A 59 -9.30 -1.02 8.62
C LEU A 59 -9.47 -1.58 7.21
N GLU A 60 -10.68 -1.52 6.67
CA GLU A 60 -11.04 -2.13 5.39
C GLU A 60 -11.72 -1.16 4.42
N ILE A 61 -11.35 -1.26 3.15
CA ILE A 61 -12.04 -0.66 2.00
C ILE A 61 -12.49 -1.81 1.10
N THR A 62 -13.77 -1.84 0.74
CA THR A 62 -14.37 -2.93 -0.07
C THR A 62 -14.99 -2.42 -1.37
N THR A 63 -15.00 -3.27 -2.40
CA THR A 63 -15.76 -3.07 -3.64
C THR A 63 -17.24 -3.41 -3.46
N ASP A 64 -17.61 -4.12 -2.39
CA ASP A 64 -19.01 -4.44 -2.11
C ASP A 64 -19.83 -3.15 -1.98
N SER A 65 -21.06 -3.16 -2.47
CA SER A 65 -21.92 -1.98 -2.52
C SER A 65 -22.78 -1.77 -1.27
N TYR A 66 -22.55 -2.57 -0.23
CA TYR A 66 -23.33 -2.51 1.01
C TYR A 66 -22.43 -2.74 2.22
N LEU A 67 -22.84 -2.19 3.37
CA LEU A 67 -22.22 -2.41 4.66
C LEU A 67 -23.30 -2.77 5.68
N THR A 68 -23.06 -3.81 6.47
CA THR A 68 -23.90 -4.12 7.64
C THR A 68 -23.32 -3.47 8.90
N PRO A 69 -24.13 -3.24 9.95
CA PRO A 69 -23.63 -2.71 11.23
C PRO A 69 -22.54 -3.56 11.90
N SER A 70 -22.43 -4.85 11.55
CA SER A 70 -21.40 -5.75 12.06
C SER A 70 -20.02 -5.56 11.39
N GLY A 71 -19.95 -4.88 10.24
CA GLY A 71 -18.72 -4.61 9.50
C GLY A 71 -17.92 -3.45 10.10
N ASP A 72 -17.53 -3.56 11.37
CA ASP A 72 -16.95 -2.46 12.15
C ASP A 72 -15.50 -2.08 11.75
N CYS A 73 -14.87 -2.85 10.87
CA CYS A 73 -13.58 -2.51 10.23
C CYS A 73 -13.74 -1.73 8.93
N ILE A 74 -14.91 -1.76 8.28
CA ILE A 74 -15.13 -1.18 6.96
C ILE A 74 -15.38 0.32 7.09
N VAL A 75 -14.64 1.11 6.29
CA VAL A 75 -14.74 2.58 6.26
C VAL A 75 -15.03 3.13 4.87
N GLY A 76 -15.09 2.27 3.86
CA GLY A 76 -15.47 2.64 2.51
C GLY A 76 -15.99 1.42 1.73
N ILE A 77 -17.14 1.60 1.08
CA ILE A 77 -17.80 0.66 0.19
C ILE A 77 -17.76 1.15 -1.25
N SER A 78 -18.19 0.32 -2.21
CA SER A 78 -18.21 0.64 -3.64
C SER A 78 -16.86 1.18 -4.13
N SER A 79 -15.76 0.61 -3.63
CA SER A 79 -14.42 0.94 -4.11
C SER A 79 -14.33 0.71 -5.62
N ASN A 80 -13.73 1.67 -6.33
CA ASN A 80 -13.53 1.57 -7.76
C ASN A 80 -12.55 0.45 -8.17
N ARG A 81 -11.80 -0.09 -7.21
CA ARG A 81 -10.82 -1.16 -7.43
C ARG A 81 -10.54 -1.97 -6.18
N SER A 82 -9.97 -3.15 -6.38
CA SER A 82 -9.48 -4.08 -5.37
C SER A 82 -7.97 -4.34 -5.51
N PRO A 83 -7.33 -4.96 -4.50
CA PRO A 83 -5.90 -5.27 -4.53
C PRO A 83 -5.45 -6.07 -5.75
N SER A 84 -6.29 -6.97 -6.26
CA SER A 84 -5.94 -7.86 -7.39
C SER A 84 -5.64 -7.14 -8.70
N ILE A 85 -6.00 -5.86 -8.82
CA ILE A 85 -5.71 -5.05 -10.01
C ILE A 85 -4.69 -3.94 -9.75
N PHE A 86 -3.96 -3.99 -8.63
CA PHE A 86 -2.81 -3.12 -8.41
C PHE A 86 -1.69 -3.47 -9.39
N SER A 87 -0.84 -2.49 -9.69
CA SER A 87 0.31 -2.65 -10.56
C SER A 87 1.30 -3.65 -9.97
N ASN A 88 1.88 -4.48 -10.84
CA ASN A 88 2.89 -5.47 -10.44
C ASN A 88 4.10 -4.80 -9.77
N ASP A 89 4.48 -3.61 -10.22
CA ASP A 89 5.60 -2.86 -9.63
C ASP A 89 5.30 -2.41 -8.19
N PHE A 90 4.08 -1.94 -7.92
CA PHE A 90 3.65 -1.61 -6.56
C PHE A 90 3.63 -2.85 -5.66
N ILE A 91 3.09 -3.97 -6.16
CA ILE A 91 3.05 -5.24 -5.43
C ILE A 91 4.47 -5.70 -5.11
N ALA A 92 5.37 -5.72 -6.09
CA ALA A 92 6.76 -6.11 -5.92
C ALA A 92 7.48 -5.23 -4.89
N ALA A 93 7.24 -3.92 -4.91
CA ALA A 93 7.79 -3.00 -3.91
C ALA A 93 7.27 -3.30 -2.50
N CYS A 94 5.97 -3.60 -2.35
CA CYS A 94 5.37 -3.97 -1.06
C CYS A 94 5.86 -5.33 -0.54
N GLN A 95 6.31 -6.24 -1.41
CA GLN A 95 6.81 -7.56 -1.04
C GLN A 95 8.28 -7.57 -0.59
N THR A 96 8.85 -6.42 -0.24
CA THR A 96 10.20 -6.34 0.33
C THR A 96 10.17 -6.36 1.85
N LYS A 97 11.16 -7.03 2.48
CA LYS A 97 11.19 -7.27 3.94
C LYS A 97 11.11 -6.00 4.81
N ASN A 98 11.46 -4.85 4.26
CA ASN A 98 11.50 -3.58 4.99
C ASN A 98 10.64 -2.48 4.34
N ALA A 99 9.83 -2.80 3.32
CA ALA A 99 8.97 -1.83 2.65
C ALA A 99 8.18 -1.01 3.66
N LYS A 100 8.21 0.32 3.48
CA LYS A 100 7.37 1.23 4.27
C LYS A 100 6.20 1.63 3.40
N ILE A 101 5.00 1.37 3.89
CA ILE A 101 3.76 1.72 3.19
C ILE A 101 3.11 2.86 3.97
N THR A 102 2.75 3.92 3.28
CA THR A 102 1.95 5.02 3.81
C THR A 102 0.60 5.02 3.10
N ALA A 103 -0.49 4.98 3.87
CA ALA A 103 -1.83 5.22 3.35
C ALA A 103 -2.28 6.63 3.78
N LYS A 104 -2.68 7.45 2.80
CA LYS A 104 -3.33 8.74 3.05
C LYS A 104 -4.82 8.60 2.74
N LEU A 105 -5.66 8.77 3.75
CA LEU A 105 -7.11 8.87 3.62
C LEU A 105 -7.50 10.34 3.48
N SER A 106 -8.35 10.66 2.51
CA SER A 106 -8.88 12.02 2.29
C SER A 106 -10.40 11.99 2.15
N VAL A 107 -11.12 12.73 2.99
CA VAL A 107 -12.59 12.84 3.01
C VAL A 107 -12.97 14.30 3.24
N GLY A 108 -13.56 14.94 2.22
CA GLY A 108 -13.79 16.40 2.26
C GLY A 108 -12.47 17.16 2.46
N SER A 109 -12.42 18.03 3.47
CA SER A 109 -11.21 18.77 3.87
C SER A 109 -10.34 18.05 4.92
N HIS A 110 -10.73 16.83 5.33
CA HIS A 110 -9.99 16.07 6.34
C HIS A 110 -9.06 15.05 5.68
N GLU A 111 -7.86 14.94 6.24
CA GLU A 111 -6.87 13.96 5.82
C GLU A 111 -6.29 13.24 7.05
N GLN A 112 -5.96 11.96 6.88
CA GLN A 112 -5.23 11.19 7.89
C GLN A 112 -4.19 10.30 7.21
N TYR A 113 -2.97 10.33 7.72
CA TYR A 113 -1.87 9.46 7.30
C TYR A 113 -1.82 8.25 8.24
N ILE A 114 -1.59 7.08 7.66
CA ILE A 114 -1.46 5.80 8.32
C ILE A 114 -0.14 5.19 7.86
N PHE A 115 0.67 4.73 8.80
CA PHE A 115 2.00 4.19 8.52
C PHE A 115 2.05 2.70 8.87
N GLY A 116 2.57 1.90 7.95
CA GLY A 116 2.75 0.47 8.15
C GLY A 116 3.87 -0.10 7.29
N ARG A 117 3.85 -1.42 7.13
CA ARG A 117 4.90 -2.18 6.48
C ARG A 117 4.37 -3.08 5.38
N GLY A 118 5.22 -3.29 4.39
CA GLY A 118 5.13 -4.40 3.46
C GLY A 118 5.61 -5.71 4.08
N HIS A 119 5.46 -6.81 3.34
CA HIS A 119 5.99 -8.13 3.71
C HIS A 119 6.09 -9.02 2.46
N PRO A 120 7.11 -9.89 2.34
CA PRO A 120 7.23 -10.83 1.22
C PRO A 120 6.00 -11.73 0.99
N ASP A 121 5.25 -12.00 2.05
CA ASP A 121 4.06 -12.88 1.98
C ASP A 121 2.78 -12.15 1.53
N LEU A 122 2.78 -10.81 1.40
CA LEU A 122 1.60 -10.07 0.94
C LEU A 122 1.24 -10.52 -0.49
N THR A 123 0.03 -11.01 -0.70
CA THR A 123 -0.36 -11.59 -2.00
C THR A 123 -1.13 -10.62 -2.90
N PHE A 124 -1.86 -9.65 -2.33
CA PHE A 124 -2.75 -8.72 -3.04
C PHE A 124 -3.79 -9.42 -3.95
N LYS A 125 -4.20 -10.65 -3.63
CA LYS A 125 -5.08 -11.45 -4.51
C LYS A 125 -6.57 -11.17 -4.34
N SER A 126 -6.99 -10.46 -3.29
CA SER A 126 -8.40 -10.18 -3.08
C SER A 126 -8.98 -9.36 -4.23
N THR A 127 -10.10 -9.83 -4.75
CA THR A 127 -10.87 -9.17 -5.80
C THR A 127 -11.88 -8.17 -5.25
N ASN A 128 -12.06 -8.09 -3.93
CA ASN A 128 -13.09 -7.26 -3.31
C ASN A 128 -12.66 -6.42 -2.10
N SER A 129 -11.58 -6.78 -1.39
CA SER A 129 -11.31 -6.21 -0.06
C SER A 129 -9.85 -5.86 0.13
N ALA A 130 -9.60 -4.64 0.58
CA ALA A 130 -8.28 -4.09 0.87
C ALA A 130 -8.19 -3.79 2.38
N VAL A 131 -7.40 -4.58 3.11
CA VAL A 131 -7.33 -4.58 4.58
C VAL A 131 -5.96 -4.12 5.06
N ILE A 132 -5.97 -3.08 5.89
CA ILE A 132 -4.83 -2.60 6.68
C ILE A 132 -4.90 -3.26 8.05
N ARG A 133 -3.79 -3.79 8.55
CA ARG A 133 -3.72 -4.52 9.83
C ARG A 133 -2.67 -3.93 10.75
N THR A 134 -2.99 -3.85 12.04
CA THR A 134 -2.00 -3.50 13.08
C THR A 134 -1.13 -4.69 13.46
N SER A 135 -1.56 -5.91 13.19
CA SER A 135 -0.76 -7.14 13.37
C SER A 135 0.11 -7.44 12.15
N SER A 136 0.94 -8.47 12.25
CA SER A 136 1.74 -9.05 11.16
C SER A 136 1.02 -10.15 10.38
N TYR A 137 -0.28 -10.37 10.63
CA TYR A 137 -1.05 -11.41 9.95
C TYR A 137 -1.25 -11.04 8.46
N VAL A 138 -1.16 -12.03 7.57
CA VAL A 138 -1.33 -11.85 6.13
C VAL A 138 -2.39 -12.81 5.59
N ASP A 139 -3.31 -12.28 4.81
CA ASP A 139 -4.24 -13.00 3.93
C ASP A 139 -4.34 -12.28 2.59
N ASP A 140 -5.15 -12.81 1.66
CA ASP A 140 -5.28 -12.24 0.31
C ASP A 140 -5.81 -10.80 0.25
N ARG A 141 -6.46 -10.35 1.32
CA ARG A 141 -7.00 -8.98 1.45
C ARG A 141 -5.98 -8.01 2.02
N THR A 142 -4.90 -8.51 2.61
CA THR A 142 -3.95 -7.69 3.36
C THR A 142 -3.11 -6.85 2.41
N ILE A 143 -3.18 -5.52 2.56
CA ILE A 143 -2.39 -4.57 1.77
C ILE A 143 -1.26 -3.91 2.57
N MET A 144 -1.35 -3.97 3.91
CA MET A 144 -0.41 -3.35 4.82
C MET A 144 -0.50 -4.01 6.20
N ILE A 145 0.64 -4.34 6.79
CA ILE A 145 0.76 -4.93 8.14
C ILE A 145 1.48 -3.99 9.10
N ASN A 146 1.46 -4.30 10.40
CA ASN A 146 2.11 -3.51 11.45
C ASN A 146 1.77 -2.02 11.36
N SER A 147 0.50 -1.73 11.03
CA SER A 147 -0.06 -0.38 10.94
C SER A 147 -0.11 0.27 12.32
N ASP A 148 0.17 1.56 12.38
CA ASP A 148 -0.03 2.39 13.58
C ASP A 148 -1.50 2.73 13.86
N THR A 149 -2.37 2.49 12.88
CA THR A 149 -3.78 2.88 12.90
C THR A 149 -4.66 1.68 12.55
N ALA A 150 -5.64 1.37 13.40
CA ALA A 150 -6.82 0.55 13.07
C ALA A 150 -8.05 1.45 12.82
N ALA A 151 -9.19 0.88 12.42
CA ALA A 151 -10.42 1.63 12.19
C ALA A 151 -10.81 2.50 13.41
N LYS A 152 -10.71 1.94 14.64
CA LYS A 152 -10.99 2.70 15.88
C LYS A 152 -10.15 3.96 16.10
N ASN A 153 -9.01 4.07 15.43
CA ASN A 153 -8.05 5.15 15.58
C ASN A 153 -8.26 6.28 14.54
N LEU A 154 -9.23 6.12 13.64
CA LEU A 154 -9.55 7.17 12.68
C LEU A 154 -10.17 8.40 13.35
N ASN A 155 -9.86 9.57 12.79
CA ASN A 155 -10.44 10.83 13.21
C ASN A 155 -11.97 10.78 13.12
N ARG A 156 -12.67 11.13 14.20
CA ARG A 156 -14.12 11.04 14.25
C ARG A 156 -14.83 12.00 13.29
N ASN A 157 -14.20 13.11 12.92
CA ASN A 157 -14.72 13.97 11.84
C ASN A 157 -14.71 13.26 10.48
N ILE A 158 -13.70 12.44 10.19
CA ILE A 158 -13.68 11.58 8.99
C ILE A 158 -14.85 10.60 9.06
N ILE A 159 -15.04 9.93 10.20
CA ILE A 159 -16.13 8.95 10.37
C ILE A 159 -17.50 9.59 10.18
N SER A 160 -17.76 10.77 10.77
CA SER A 160 -19.03 11.48 10.58
C SER A 160 -19.30 11.82 9.10
N LEU A 161 -18.28 12.18 8.32
CA LEU A 161 -18.45 12.40 6.89
C LEU A 161 -18.74 11.11 6.12
N LEU A 162 -18.08 10.01 6.48
CA LEU A 162 -18.32 8.69 5.89
C LEU A 162 -19.73 8.19 6.19
N GLN A 163 -20.24 8.40 7.40
CA GLN A 163 -21.63 8.07 7.74
C GLN A 163 -22.66 8.82 6.88
N ASN A 164 -22.29 10.00 6.36
CA ASN A 164 -23.11 10.77 5.42
C ASN A 164 -22.92 10.34 3.94
N GLY A 165 -22.20 9.24 3.69
CA GLY A 165 -21.99 8.72 2.33
C GLY A 165 -20.86 9.42 1.56
N ASN A 166 -20.04 10.24 2.22
CA ASN A 166 -19.03 11.02 1.51
C ASN A 166 -17.96 10.14 0.87
N LYS A 167 -17.42 10.62 -0.26
CA LYS A 167 -16.30 9.98 -0.95
C LYS A 167 -15.05 9.94 -0.08
N ILE A 168 -14.38 8.80 -0.05
CA ILE A 168 -13.04 8.62 0.49
C ILE A 168 -12.05 8.32 -0.63
N SER A 169 -10.95 9.06 -0.66
CA SER A 169 -9.80 8.77 -1.52
C SER A 169 -8.67 8.20 -0.67
N VAL A 170 -8.16 7.05 -1.07
CA VAL A 170 -7.05 6.34 -0.41
C VAL A 170 -5.87 6.32 -1.35
N ARG A 171 -4.78 6.97 -0.95
CA ARG A 171 -3.50 6.91 -1.67
C ARG A 171 -2.52 6.07 -0.87
N LEU A 172 -2.11 4.95 -1.46
CA LEU A 172 -1.03 4.11 -0.96
C LEU A 172 0.28 4.55 -1.61
N THR A 173 1.35 4.61 -0.84
CA THR A 173 2.69 4.92 -1.33
C THR A 173 3.68 3.99 -0.65
N VAL A 174 4.53 3.33 -1.43
CA VAL A 174 5.60 2.46 -0.93
C VAL A 174 6.97 3.03 -1.28
N LEU A 175 7.84 3.03 -0.28
CA LEU A 175 9.24 3.44 -0.29
C LEU A 175 10.15 2.23 0.00
#